data_AF-A0A4P2Q5J4-F1
#
_entry.id   AF-A0A4P2Q5J4-F1
#
_cell.length_a   1.000
_cell.length_b   1.000
_cell.length_c   1.000
_cell.angle_alpha   90.00
_cell.angle_beta   90.00
_cell.angle_gamma   90.00
#
_symmetry.space_group_name_H-M   'P 1'
#
loop_
_entity.id
_entity.type
_entity.pdbx_description
1 polymer ?
#
loop_
_entity_poly.entity_id
_entity_poly.type
_entity_poly.pdbx_seq_one_letter_code
_entity_poly.pdbx_strand_id
1 'polypeptide(L)'
;MKNFLMHLVCLMDIASYCAFPKLRAKATGAPPREHILHHLDAYLPIAQKNDTAEPGSQPKKTMSWVHAVRLRELFSDWTPSLEVPPEIVLESRKFLAGLGFPDPQDEVWDTWDGSEEEPRPSGKCQQV
;
A
#
# COMPACT_ATOMS: atom_id res chain seq x y z
N MET A 1 -3.96 -20.04 -0.68
CA MET A 1 -4.44 -18.74 -1.19
C MET A 1 -5.06 -17.84 -0.12
N LYS A 2 -5.92 -18.34 0.80
CA LYS A 2 -6.53 -17.49 1.86
C LYS A 2 -5.52 -16.67 2.69
N ASN A 3 -4.39 -17.26 3.09
CA ASN A 3 -3.38 -16.55 3.88
C ASN A 3 -2.69 -15.43 3.09
N PHE A 4 -2.45 -15.62 1.79
CA PHE A 4 -1.80 -14.60 0.95
C PHE A 4 -2.63 -13.32 0.86
N LEU A 5 -3.94 -13.45 0.64
CA LEU A 5 -4.83 -12.30 0.54
C LEU A 5 -4.85 -11.49 1.84
N MET A 6 -4.84 -12.17 3.00
CA MET A 6 -4.73 -11.51 4.30
C MET A 6 -3.44 -10.69 4.41
N HIS A 7 -2.29 -11.29 4.08
CA HIS A 7 -1.02 -10.56 4.14
C HIS A 7 -0.97 -9.40 3.15
N LEU A 8 -1.52 -9.56 1.94
CA LEU A 8 -1.63 -8.47 0.97
C LEU A 8 -2.48 -7.30 1.50
N VAL A 9 -3.65 -7.58 2.08
CA VAL A 9 -4.52 -6.54 2.66
C VAL A 9 -3.81 -5.81 3.81
N CYS A 10 -3.16 -6.54 4.72
CA CYS A 10 -2.40 -5.90 5.80
C CYS A 10 -1.26 -5.03 5.27
N LEU A 11 -0.58 -5.45 4.20
CA LEU A 11 0.47 -4.63 3.56
C LEU A 11 -0.10 -3.39 2.89
N MET A 12 -1.28 -3.45 2.31
CA MET A 12 -1.96 -2.28 1.77
C MET A 12 -2.32 -1.28 2.88
N ASP A 13 -2.78 -1.76 4.04
CA ASP A 13 -3.07 -0.90 5.18
C ASP A 13 -1.80 -0.23 5.74
N ILE A 14 -0.72 -1.01 5.90
CA ILE A 14 0.59 -0.49 6.34
C ILE A 14 1.15 0.51 5.34
N ALA A 15 1.13 0.19 4.04
CA ALA A 15 1.60 1.08 3.00
C ALA A 15 0.74 2.35 2.92
N SER A 16 -0.57 2.26 3.12
CA SER A 16 -1.46 3.43 3.18
C SER A 16 -1.13 4.31 4.39
N TYR A 17 -0.96 3.72 5.57
CA TYR A 17 -0.47 4.46 6.74
C TYR A 17 0.85 5.19 6.39
N CYS A 18 1.83 4.51 5.80
CA CYS A 18 3.10 5.13 5.42
C CYS A 18 3.01 6.14 4.26
N ALA A 19 2.05 6.01 3.35
CA ALA A 19 1.91 6.87 2.17
C ALA A 19 1.16 8.17 2.48
N PHE A 20 0.18 8.14 3.38
CA PHE A 20 -0.77 9.23 3.63
C PHE A 20 -0.54 9.90 5.00
N PRO A 21 0.03 11.12 5.05
CA PRO A 21 0.25 11.85 6.31
C PRO A 21 -1.02 12.03 7.14
N LYS A 22 -2.17 12.28 6.49
CA LYS A 22 -3.46 12.45 7.16
C LYS A 22 -3.96 11.17 7.83
N LEU A 23 -3.75 10.00 7.23
CA LEU A 23 -4.10 8.72 7.86
C LEU A 23 -3.22 8.45 9.08
N ARG A 24 -1.92 8.82 9.02
CA ARG A 24 -1.04 8.73 10.19
C ARG A 24 -1.46 9.66 11.31
N ALA A 25 -1.84 10.89 10.98
CA ALA A 25 -2.29 11.86 11.98
C ALA A 25 -3.54 11.39 12.75
N LYS A 26 -4.37 10.53 12.13
CA LYS A 26 -5.55 9.91 12.76
C LYS A 26 -5.22 8.60 13.50
N ALA A 27 -4.03 8.03 13.32
CA ALA A 27 -3.68 6.74 13.89
C ALA A 27 -3.32 6.85 15.38
N THR A 28 -3.69 5.82 16.15
CA THR A 28 -3.36 5.72 17.58
C THR A 28 -1.91 5.31 17.84
N GLY A 29 -1.19 4.85 16.82
CA GLY A 29 0.19 4.45 16.89
C GLY A 29 0.68 3.80 15.60
N ALA A 30 2.00 3.67 15.45
CA ALA A 30 2.60 2.97 14.34
C ALA A 30 2.51 1.45 14.54
N PRO A 31 2.28 0.65 13.48
CA PRO A 31 2.33 -0.80 13.58
C PRO A 31 3.72 -1.27 14.06
N PRO A 32 3.81 -2.29 14.92
CA PRO A 32 5.09 -2.82 15.37
C PRO A 32 5.96 -3.32 14.21
N ARG A 33 7.28 -3.11 14.28
CA ARG A 33 8.21 -3.49 13.19
C ARG A 33 8.10 -4.96 12.82
N GLU A 34 8.06 -5.83 13.82
CA GLU A 34 7.96 -7.28 13.64
C GLU A 34 6.67 -7.68 12.93
N HIS A 35 5.57 -6.96 13.19
CA HIS A 35 4.31 -7.19 12.51
C HIS A 35 4.41 -6.81 11.03
N ILE A 36 5.02 -5.66 10.72
CA ILE A 36 5.26 -5.23 9.34
C ILE A 36 6.11 -6.24 8.58
N LEU A 37 7.26 -6.64 9.17
CA LEU A 37 8.18 -7.59 8.55
C LEU A 37 7.54 -8.96 8.35
N HIS A 38 6.73 -9.43 9.30
CA HIS A 38 5.99 -10.68 9.17
C HIS A 38 5.10 -10.71 7.92
N HIS A 39 4.37 -9.63 7.64
CA HIS A 39 3.53 -9.55 6.46
C HIS A 39 4.33 -9.47 5.16
N LEU A 40 5.46 -8.76 5.15
CA LEU A 40 6.35 -8.68 3.99
C LEU A 40 6.98 -10.04 3.67
N ASP A 41 7.52 -10.72 4.68
CA ASP A 41 8.18 -12.03 4.51
C ASP A 41 7.18 -13.11 4.06
N ALA A 42 5.89 -12.98 4.41
CA ALA A 42 4.83 -13.86 3.92
C ALA A 42 4.36 -13.54 2.48
N TYR A 43 4.37 -12.26 2.09
CA TYR A 43 3.95 -11.80 0.76
C TYR A 43 5.01 -12.08 -0.32
N LEU A 44 6.27 -11.74 -0.05
CA LEU A 44 7.38 -11.78 -1.01
C LEU A 44 7.54 -13.10 -1.77
N PRO A 45 7.57 -14.29 -1.13
CA PRO A 45 7.78 -15.54 -1.85
C PRO A 45 6.61 -15.92 -2.75
N ILE A 46 5.40 -15.42 -2.48
CA ILE A 46 4.20 -15.70 -3.29
C ILE A 46 4.13 -14.72 -4.47
N ALA A 47 4.37 -13.44 -4.20
CA ALA A 47 4.46 -12.42 -5.24
C ALA A 47 5.57 -12.72 -6.25
N GLN A 48 6.73 -13.20 -5.81
CA GLN A 48 7.81 -13.65 -6.68
C GLN A 48 7.40 -14.83 -7.58
N LYS A 49 6.69 -15.82 -7.03
CA LYS A 49 6.22 -16.97 -7.82
C LYS A 49 5.21 -16.56 -8.89
N ASN A 50 4.30 -15.64 -8.56
CA ASN A 50 3.31 -15.12 -9.50
C ASN A 50 3.96 -14.32 -10.65
N ASP A 51 5.09 -13.66 -10.40
CA ASP A 51 5.88 -12.96 -11.42
C ASP A 51 6.54 -13.92 -12.43
N THR A 52 6.88 -15.13 -11.99
CA THR A 52 7.55 -16.16 -12.81
C THR A 52 6.61 -17.08 -13.60
N ALA A 53 5.30 -16.93 -13.47
CA ALA A 53 4.34 -17.98 -13.82
C ALA A 53 3.99 -18.13 -15.31
N GLU A 54 4.37 -17.21 -16.22
CA GLU A 54 4.03 -17.33 -17.64
C GLU A 54 5.25 -17.27 -18.58
N PRO A 55 5.69 -18.41 -19.16
CA PRO A 55 6.63 -18.40 -20.27
C PRO A 55 5.93 -17.93 -21.56
N GLY A 56 6.08 -16.64 -21.89
CA GLY A 56 5.57 -16.04 -23.13
C GLY A 56 4.84 -14.71 -22.94
N SER A 57 4.35 -14.43 -21.73
CA SER A 57 3.99 -13.07 -21.31
C SER A 57 5.27 -12.34 -20.93
N GLN A 58 5.44 -11.09 -21.40
CA GLN A 58 6.50 -10.25 -20.84
C GLN A 58 6.29 -10.23 -19.32
N PRO A 59 7.34 -10.46 -18.50
CA PRO A 59 7.21 -10.37 -17.07
C PRO A 59 6.82 -8.94 -16.77
N LYS A 60 5.52 -8.71 -16.54
CA LYS A 60 5.10 -7.60 -15.73
C LYS A 60 5.58 -8.00 -14.35
N LYS A 61 6.86 -7.71 -14.05
CA LYS A 61 7.29 -7.43 -12.69
C LYS A 61 6.22 -6.48 -12.18
N THR A 62 5.25 -7.01 -11.44
CA THR A 62 4.27 -6.17 -10.78
C THR A 62 5.15 -5.24 -9.98
N MET A 63 5.20 -3.96 -10.36
CA MET A 63 6.16 -3.00 -9.80
C MET A 63 6.14 -3.06 -8.27
N SER A 64 4.99 -3.43 -7.70
CA SER A 64 4.79 -3.74 -6.29
C SER A 64 5.77 -4.76 -5.68
N TRP A 65 6.26 -5.79 -6.37
CA TRP A 65 7.22 -6.74 -5.76
C TRP A 65 8.56 -6.08 -5.47
N VAL A 66 9.09 -5.31 -6.41
CA VAL A 66 10.37 -4.59 -6.25
C VAL A 66 10.26 -3.60 -5.09
N HIS A 67 9.14 -2.87 -5.02
CA HIS A 67 8.87 -1.95 -3.92
C HIS A 67 8.63 -2.66 -2.59
N ALA A 68 8.02 -3.86 -2.58
CA ALA A 68 7.89 -4.65 -1.35
C ALA A 68 9.23 -5.14 -0.81
N VAL A 69 10.17 -5.54 -1.68
CA VAL A 69 11.55 -5.87 -1.27
C VAL A 69 12.22 -4.66 -0.65
N ARG A 70 12.12 -3.50 -1.32
CA ARG A 70 12.73 -2.26 -0.83
C ARG A 70 12.12 -1.81 0.50
N LEU A 71 10.80 -1.89 0.66
CA LEU A 71 10.12 -1.62 1.91
C LEU A 71 10.64 -2.54 3.03
N ARG A 72 10.85 -3.82 2.75
CA ARG A 72 11.37 -4.78 3.73
C ARG A 72 12.77 -4.42 4.25
N GLU A 73 13.64 -3.90 3.38
CA GLU A 73 14.94 -3.35 3.79
C GLU A 73 14.77 -2.08 4.63
N LEU A 74 13.93 -1.13 4.20
CA LEU A 74 13.74 0.11 4.94
C LEU A 74 13.11 -0.13 6.34
N PHE A 75 12.18 -1.08 6.43
CA PHE A 75 11.53 -1.45 7.69
C PHE A 75 12.44 -2.27 8.62
N SER A 76 13.52 -2.91 8.13
CA SER A 76 14.45 -3.61 9.04
C SER A 76 15.20 -2.62 9.93
N ASP A 77 15.59 -1.50 9.34
CA ASP A 77 16.46 -0.51 9.96
C ASP A 77 15.68 0.59 10.69
N TRP A 78 14.43 0.81 10.30
CA TRP A 78 13.57 1.80 10.92
C TRP A 78 12.86 1.27 12.17
N THR A 79 12.82 2.10 13.22
CA THR A 79 11.94 1.88 14.38
C THR A 79 10.62 2.60 14.15
N PRO A 80 9.48 1.89 14.02
CA PRO A 80 8.22 2.51 13.67
C PRO A 80 7.79 3.63 14.62
N SER A 81 7.47 4.77 14.03
CA SER A 81 7.00 5.96 14.72
C SER A 81 5.98 6.71 13.86
N LEU A 82 5.41 7.79 14.38
CA LEU A 82 4.55 8.68 13.62
C LEU A 82 5.33 9.48 12.56
N GLU A 83 6.62 9.67 12.77
CA GLU A 83 7.54 10.33 11.83
C GLU A 83 8.13 9.29 10.87
N VAL A 84 7.42 9.06 9.77
CA VAL A 84 7.83 8.09 8.75
C VAL A 84 8.89 8.72 7.83
N PRO A 85 10.06 8.08 7.66
CA PRO A 85 11.10 8.54 6.74
C PRO A 85 10.58 8.74 5.31
N PRO A 86 11.02 9.79 4.60
CA PRO A 86 10.56 10.08 3.24
C PRO A 86 10.74 8.93 2.25
N GLU A 87 11.81 8.13 2.41
CA GLU A 87 12.04 6.93 1.59
C GLU A 87 10.95 5.88 1.78
N ILE A 88 10.49 5.67 3.02
CA ILE A 88 9.40 4.73 3.32
C ILE A 88 8.08 5.26 2.73
N VAL A 89 7.83 6.57 2.83
CA VAL A 89 6.65 7.20 2.21
C VAL A 89 6.64 6.95 0.70
N LEU A 90 7.75 7.26 0.03
CA LEU A 90 7.88 7.13 -1.42
C LEU A 90 7.72 5.67 -1.89
N GLU A 91 8.42 4.73 -1.26
CA GLU A 91 8.34 3.32 -1.63
C GLU A 91 6.97 2.72 -1.30
N SER A 92 6.27 3.22 -0.26
CA SER A 92 4.89 2.82 0.03
C SER A 92 3.92 3.29 -1.05
N ARG A 93 4.05 4.53 -1.54
CA ARG A 93 3.25 5.02 -2.67
C ARG A 93 3.51 4.22 -3.95
N LYS A 94 4.77 3.94 -4.27
CA LYS A 94 5.13 3.13 -5.43
C LYS A 94 4.64 1.67 -5.31
N PHE A 95 4.67 1.10 -4.11
CA PHE A 95 4.09 -0.21 -3.84
C PHE A 95 2.59 -0.22 -4.15
N LEU A 96 1.84 0.75 -3.63
CA LEU A 96 0.41 0.92 -3.89
C LEU A 96 0.12 1.17 -5.37
N ALA A 97 0.89 2.03 -6.04
CA ALA A 97 0.75 2.27 -7.48
C ALA A 97 0.95 0.98 -8.29
N GLY A 98 1.90 0.13 -7.89
CA GLY A 98 2.10 -1.20 -8.47
C GLY A 98 0.93 -2.17 -8.25
N LEU A 99 0.00 -1.86 -7.35
CA LEU A 99 -1.26 -2.57 -7.11
C LEU A 99 -2.48 -1.90 -7.79
N GLY A 100 -2.28 -0.79 -8.51
CA GLY A 100 -3.32 -0.07 -9.24
C GLY A 100 -3.88 1.17 -8.55
N PHE A 101 -3.25 1.64 -7.47
CA PHE A 101 -3.55 2.95 -6.86
C PHE A 101 -2.92 4.10 -7.68
N PRO A 102 -3.27 5.38 -7.42
CA PRO A 102 -2.78 6.54 -8.19
C PRO A 102 -1.24 6.62 -8.27
N ASP A 103 -0.68 7.32 -9.25
CA ASP A 103 0.77 7.45 -9.34
C ASP A 103 1.28 8.35 -8.19
N PRO A 104 2.42 8.07 -7.54
CA PRO A 104 3.01 9.00 -6.56
C PRO A 104 3.24 10.42 -7.06
N GLN A 105 3.27 10.66 -8.38
CA GLN A 105 3.36 11.99 -9.00
C GLN A 105 2.06 12.80 -8.89
N ASP A 106 0.94 12.17 -8.53
CA ASP A 106 -0.34 12.85 -8.37
C ASP A 106 -0.39 13.63 -7.04
N GLU A 107 -0.78 14.91 -7.06
CA GLU A 107 -0.99 15.75 -5.85
C GLU A 107 -2.03 15.18 -4.87
N VAL A 108 -2.75 14.16 -5.30
CA VAL A 108 -3.83 13.49 -4.57
C VAL A 108 -3.32 12.87 -3.27
N TRP A 109 -2.08 12.38 -3.19
CA TRP A 109 -1.59 11.66 -2.01
C TRP A 109 -1.48 12.50 -0.73
N ASP A 110 -1.19 13.79 -0.83
CA ASP A 110 -1.07 14.67 0.34
C ASP A 110 -2.41 15.30 0.73
N THR A 111 -3.35 15.31 -0.21
CA THR A 111 -4.70 15.86 -0.02
C THR A 111 -5.74 14.78 0.32
N TRP A 112 -5.47 13.52 0.00
CA TRP A 112 -6.34 12.36 0.23
C TRP A 112 -6.75 12.22 1.69
N ASP A 113 -8.04 12.34 1.93
CA ASP A 113 -8.69 12.30 3.24
C ASP A 113 -9.00 10.87 3.72
N GLY A 114 -9.06 9.92 2.79
CA GLY A 114 -9.57 8.56 3.01
C GLY A 114 -11.06 8.39 2.64
N SER A 115 -11.76 9.47 2.30
CA SER A 115 -13.17 9.45 1.92
C SER A 115 -13.37 9.96 0.49
N GLU A 116 -13.48 9.04 -0.47
CA GLU A 116 -14.39 9.25 -1.58
C GLU A 116 -15.57 8.30 -1.37
N GLU A 117 -16.43 8.62 -0.41
CA GLU A 117 -17.85 8.35 -0.67
C GLU A 117 -18.23 9.39 -1.73
N GLU A 118 -18.15 8.97 -2.99
CA GLU A 118 -18.70 9.71 -4.12
C GLU A 118 -20.10 10.17 -3.71
N PRO A 119 -20.44 11.48 -3.75
CA PRO A 119 -21.82 11.88 -3.58
C PRO A 119 -22.58 11.27 -4.76
N ARG A 120 -23.19 10.09 -4.55
CA ARG A 120 -24.18 9.53 -5.47
C ARG A 120 -25.09 10.69 -5.82
N PRO A 121 -25.27 11.04 -7.10
CA PRO A 121 -26.19 12.10 -7.46
C PRO A 121 -27.52 11.72 -6.81
N SER A 122 -27.97 12.55 -5.88
CA SER A 122 -29.29 12.47 -5.30
C SER A 122 -30.26 12.67 -6.45
N GLY A 123 -30.59 11.56 -7.11
CA GLY A 123 -31.65 11.47 -8.08
C GLY A 123 -32.89 11.95 -7.36
N LYS A 124 -33.26 13.19 -7.65
CA LYS A 124 -34.48 13.84 -7.18
C LYS A 124 -35.64 12.90 -7.46
N CYS A 125 -36.10 12.18 -6.44
CA CYS A 125 -37.45 11.67 -6.44
C CYS A 125 -38.36 12.82 -6.01
N GLN A 126 -39.13 13.29 -7.00
CA GLN A 126 -40.42 13.99 -6.91
C GLN A 126 -40.48 15.38 -6.26
N GLN A 127 -40.87 16.35 -7.09
CA GLN A 127 -42.21 16.95 -6.97
C GLN A 127 -42.55 17.73 -8.25
N VAL A 128 -43.50 17.22 -9.04
CA VAL A 128 -44.66 17.93 -9.61
C VAL A 128 -45.73 16.89 -9.96
#